data_AF-A0A9D8II62-F1
#
_entry.id   AF-A0A9D8II62-F1
#
_cell.length_a   1.000
_cell.length_b   1.000
_cell.length_c   1.000
_cell.angle_alpha   90.00
_cell.angle_beta   90.00
_cell.angle_gamma   90.00
#
_symmetry.space_group_name_H-M   'P 1'
#
loop_
_entity.id
_entity.type
_entity.pdbx_description
1 polymer ?
#
loop_
_entity_poly.entity_id
_entity_poly.type
_entity_poly.pdbx_seq_one_letter_code
_entity_poly.pdbx_strand_id
1 'polypeptide(L)'
;MLERGLRKMSLLTKFKGWDGELDVSLMHWWYLDKKIYHTFKNVTLPMFRGGTTQIDHIIISIYGIFVTETKNMKGWIYGKEYDSKWTQVFHTKKFTFQNPLRQNWKHIKTIHEILKIPENKFHSIIMFIADDCKFKTKMPDNVLLKGYIKYIKSKSEKILTEKEVDNIIEGIKAYRLPNTFKTRRKHNKYVSEIKKRSQEI
;
A
#
# COMPACT_ATOMS: atom_id res chain seq x y z
N MET A 1 14.16 39.11 20.68
CA MET A 1 12.95 38.52 21.29
C MET A 1 12.16 37.83 20.18
N LEU A 2 12.30 36.51 20.12
CA LEU A 2 11.70 35.62 19.13
C LEU A 2 10.25 35.31 19.51
N GLU A 3 9.38 35.16 18.50
CA GLU A 3 8.40 34.07 18.33
C GLU A 3 7.28 34.52 17.36
N ARG A 4 7.40 34.16 16.08
CA ARG A 4 6.25 34.09 15.18
C ARG A 4 6.06 32.61 14.82
N GLY A 5 5.00 32.04 15.39
CA GLY A 5 4.70 30.62 15.37
C GLY A 5 4.70 30.02 13.97
N LEU A 6 5.56 29.01 13.78
CA LEU A 6 5.37 28.00 12.75
C LEU A 6 4.01 27.34 13.00
N ARG A 7 3.05 27.62 12.11
CA ARG A 7 1.90 26.73 11.91
C ARG A 7 2.45 25.35 11.58
N LYS A 8 2.44 24.44 12.55
CA LYS A 8 2.67 23.00 12.36
C LYS A 8 1.72 22.52 11.26
N MET A 9 2.24 22.35 10.04
CA MET A 9 1.60 21.51 9.03
C MET A 9 1.60 20.08 9.56
N SER A 10 0.53 19.76 10.27
CA SER A 10 0.16 18.39 10.61
C SER A 10 0.18 17.56 9.32
N LEU A 11 1.01 16.51 9.28
CA LEU A 11 1.06 15.45 8.27
C LEU A 11 -0.22 14.58 8.28
N LEU A 12 -1.38 15.22 8.45
CA LEU A 12 -2.65 14.74 7.97
C LEU A 12 -2.63 14.91 6.44
N THR A 13 -1.98 13.97 5.76
CA THR A 13 -2.34 13.67 4.37
C THR A 13 -3.86 13.49 4.38
N LYS A 14 -4.57 14.44 3.77
CA LYS A 14 -6.02 14.42 3.65
C LYS A 14 -6.43 13.14 2.93
N PHE A 15 -6.72 12.09 3.69
CA PHE A 15 -7.77 11.14 3.35
C PHE A 15 -9.08 11.93 3.41
N LYS A 16 -9.39 12.65 2.32
CA LYS A 16 -10.75 13.09 2.05
C LYS A 16 -11.50 11.82 1.67
N GLY A 17 -12.54 11.53 2.46
CA GLY A 17 -13.40 10.39 2.24
C GLY A 17 -13.96 10.40 0.81
N TRP A 18 -14.10 9.20 0.27
CA TRP A 18 -15.30 8.72 -0.40
C TRP A 18 -16.30 9.84 -0.75
N ASP A 19 -16.09 10.49 -1.90
CA ASP A 19 -17.10 11.05 -2.81
C ASP A 19 -16.42 11.94 -3.88
N GLY A 20 -16.66 11.58 -5.16
CA GLY A 20 -16.29 12.34 -6.35
C GLY A 20 -14.98 11.90 -7.00
N GLU A 21 -15.10 11.16 -8.12
CA GLU A 21 -14.02 10.59 -8.96
C GLU A 21 -13.32 9.36 -8.36
N LEU A 22 -14.02 8.22 -8.41
CA LEU A 22 -13.34 6.92 -8.44
C LEU A 22 -12.34 6.93 -9.59
N ASP A 23 -11.06 6.99 -9.26
CA ASP A 23 -9.97 6.88 -10.22
C ASP A 23 -10.14 5.57 -11.01
N VAL A 24 -10.58 5.70 -12.26
CA VAL A 24 -10.92 4.61 -13.18
C VAL A 24 -9.74 3.63 -13.33
N SER A 25 -8.51 4.08 -13.02
CA SER A 25 -7.30 3.26 -13.04
C SER A 25 -7.34 2.05 -12.08
N LEU A 26 -8.01 2.14 -10.92
CA LEU A 26 -8.19 1.05 -9.96
C LEU A 26 -9.50 0.25 -10.15
N MET A 27 -10.43 0.74 -10.98
CA MET A 27 -11.62 -0.03 -11.36
C MET A 27 -11.29 -1.23 -12.26
N HIS A 28 -10.09 -1.26 -12.86
CA HIS A 28 -9.66 -2.32 -13.77
C HIS A 28 -9.53 -3.72 -13.12
N TRP A 29 -9.63 -3.84 -11.80
CA TRP A 29 -9.53 -5.13 -11.11
C TRP A 29 -10.82 -5.94 -11.27
N TRP A 30 -11.93 -5.30 -11.65
CA TRP A 30 -13.14 -6.00 -12.11
C TRP A 30 -12.92 -6.85 -13.38
N TYR A 31 -11.83 -6.62 -14.12
CA TYR A 31 -11.47 -7.42 -15.31
C TYR A 31 -10.65 -8.67 -14.97
N LEU A 32 -10.33 -8.90 -13.69
CA LEU A 32 -9.82 -10.18 -13.25
C LEU A 32 -10.98 -11.15 -13.05
N ASP A 33 -10.81 -12.39 -13.50
CA ASP A 33 -11.81 -13.43 -13.29
C ASP A 33 -11.99 -13.65 -11.78
N LYS A 34 -13.19 -13.33 -11.28
CA LYS A 34 -13.53 -13.42 -9.86
C LYS A 34 -13.53 -14.85 -9.34
N LYS A 35 -13.54 -15.86 -10.22
CA LYS A 35 -13.36 -17.27 -9.86
C LYS A 35 -11.90 -17.61 -9.52
N ILE A 36 -10.95 -16.83 -10.01
CA ILE A 36 -9.50 -17.08 -9.84
C ILE A 36 -8.87 -16.05 -8.89
N TYR A 37 -9.31 -14.79 -8.97
CA TYR A 37 -8.71 -13.67 -8.26
C TYR A 37 -9.69 -13.09 -7.24
N HIS A 38 -9.40 -13.31 -5.96
CA HIS A 38 -10.21 -12.86 -4.84
C HIS A 38 -9.63 -11.57 -4.27
N THR A 39 -10.38 -10.47 -4.32
CA THR A 39 -9.88 -9.14 -3.97
C THR A 39 -10.43 -8.65 -2.63
N PHE A 40 -9.55 -8.15 -1.78
CA PHE A 40 -9.87 -7.43 -0.56
C PHE A 40 -9.38 -5.99 -0.66
N LYS A 41 -10.21 -5.03 -0.26
CA LYS A 41 -9.88 -3.59 -0.26
C LYS A 41 -9.84 -3.04 1.16
N ASN A 42 -8.95 -2.08 1.42
CA ASN A 42 -8.84 -1.35 2.68
C ASN A 42 -8.77 -2.27 3.90
N VAL A 43 -7.89 -3.26 3.86
CA VAL A 43 -7.73 -4.26 4.93
C VAL A 43 -6.86 -3.66 6.03
N THR A 44 -7.37 -3.57 7.24
CA THR A 44 -6.56 -3.21 8.42
C THR A 44 -6.24 -4.47 9.21
N LEU A 45 -4.96 -4.77 9.40
CA LEU A 45 -4.48 -5.92 10.16
C LEU A 45 -3.73 -5.46 11.42
N PRO A 46 -3.88 -6.17 12.56
CA PRO A 46 -3.02 -5.98 13.72
C PRO A 46 -1.60 -6.47 13.40
N MET A 47 -0.57 -5.78 13.89
CA MET A 47 0.80 -6.27 13.79
C MET A 47 1.21 -7.02 15.06
N PHE A 48 2.05 -8.06 14.92
CA PHE A 48 2.47 -8.89 16.05
C PHE A 48 3.13 -8.08 17.18
N ARG A 49 3.95 -7.09 16.81
CA ARG A 49 4.66 -6.19 17.76
C ARG A 49 3.82 -4.98 18.20
N GLY A 50 2.51 -5.03 18.00
CA GLY A 50 1.58 -3.94 18.33
C GLY A 50 1.42 -2.91 17.20
N GLY A 51 0.32 -2.16 17.27
CA GLY A 51 -0.11 -1.26 16.20
C GLY A 51 -0.89 -1.98 15.10
N THR A 52 -1.11 -1.29 13.99
CA THR A 52 -1.84 -1.84 12.84
C THR A 52 -1.19 -1.42 11.54
N THR A 53 -1.39 -2.23 10.50
CA THR A 53 -1.11 -1.83 9.13
C THR A 53 -2.39 -1.78 8.32
N GLN A 54 -2.50 -0.80 7.42
CA GLN A 54 -3.62 -0.68 6.49
C GLN A 54 -3.09 -0.95 5.08
N ILE A 55 -3.72 -1.89 4.39
CA ILE A 55 -3.34 -2.38 3.08
C ILE A 55 -4.44 -1.99 2.10
N ASP A 56 -4.09 -1.26 1.04
CA ASP A 56 -5.06 -0.73 0.10
C ASP A 56 -5.77 -1.88 -0.62
N HIS A 57 -4.98 -2.83 -1.15
CA HIS A 57 -5.51 -3.98 -1.85
C HIS A 57 -4.70 -5.26 -1.64
N ILE A 58 -5.41 -6.37 -1.46
CA ILE A 58 -4.87 -7.73 -1.47
C ILE A 58 -5.64 -8.52 -2.53
N ILE A 59 -4.94 -9.14 -3.47
CA ILE A 59 -5.52 -10.15 -4.37
C ILE A 59 -4.94 -11.49 -4.01
N ILE A 60 -5.79 -12.50 -3.89
CA ILE A 60 -5.39 -13.87 -3.63
C ILE A 60 -5.82 -14.70 -4.84
N SER A 61 -4.91 -15.50 -5.36
CA SER A 61 -5.15 -16.46 -6.43
C SER A 61 -4.18 -17.62 -6.33
N ILE A 62 -4.38 -18.66 -7.15
CA ILE A 62 -3.41 -19.76 -7.30
C ILE A 62 -2.01 -19.30 -7.76
N TYR A 63 -1.90 -18.09 -8.33
CA TYR A 63 -0.63 -17.49 -8.79
C TYR A 63 0.11 -16.69 -7.71
N GLY A 64 -0.46 -16.61 -6.50
CA GLY A 64 0.14 -15.92 -5.36
C GLY A 64 -0.76 -14.84 -4.76
N ILE A 65 -0.18 -14.12 -3.80
CA ILE A 65 -0.81 -13.06 -3.01
C ILE A 65 -0.23 -11.71 -3.45
N PHE A 66 -1.04 -10.91 -4.15
CA PHE A 66 -0.63 -9.60 -4.65
C PHE A 66 -1.00 -8.54 -3.61
N VAL A 67 0.01 -7.90 -3.04
CA VAL A 67 -0.18 -6.85 -2.01
C VAL A 67 0.17 -5.52 -2.65
N THR A 68 -0.79 -4.60 -2.67
CA THR A 68 -0.63 -3.32 -3.37
C THR A 68 -0.66 -2.14 -2.41
N GLU A 69 0.34 -1.27 -2.56
CA GLU A 69 0.39 0.06 -1.95
C GLU A 69 0.13 1.11 -3.04
N THR A 70 -0.83 1.99 -2.81
CA THR A 70 -1.28 3.00 -3.78
C THR A 70 -0.78 4.38 -3.38
N LYS A 71 -0.24 5.14 -4.33
CA LYS A 71 0.18 6.53 -4.14
C LYS A 71 -0.55 7.45 -5.10
N ASN A 72 -1.36 8.35 -4.55
CA ASN A 72 -1.95 9.45 -5.31
C ASN A 72 -1.02 10.67 -5.26
N MET A 73 0.00 10.69 -6.12
CA MET A 73 1.04 11.72 -6.14
C MET A 73 1.33 12.16 -7.57
N LYS A 74 1.08 13.44 -7.88
CA LYS A 74 1.43 14.06 -9.18
C LYS A 74 2.90 14.48 -9.25
N GLY A 75 3.37 14.85 -10.44
CA GLY A 75 4.69 15.46 -10.64
C GLY A 75 5.82 14.43 -10.72
N TRP A 76 7.03 14.83 -10.37
CA TRP A 76 8.21 14.00 -10.54
C TRP A 76 8.55 13.23 -9.27
N ILE A 77 8.73 11.92 -9.42
CA ILE A 77 9.10 11.03 -8.32
C ILE A 77 10.54 10.56 -8.51
N TYR A 78 11.33 10.73 -7.46
CA TYR A 78 12.72 10.32 -7.35
C TYR A 78 12.89 9.36 -6.18
N GLY A 79 13.63 8.29 -6.41
CA GLY A 79 13.98 7.32 -5.37
C GLY A 79 14.61 6.05 -5.93
N LYS A 80 15.33 5.34 -5.08
CA LYS A 80 15.88 4.01 -5.36
C LYS A 80 15.22 2.98 -4.46
N GLU A 81 15.31 1.71 -4.86
CA GLU A 81 14.68 0.58 -4.18
C GLU A 81 15.00 0.52 -2.68
N TYR A 82 16.27 0.71 -2.32
CA TYR A 82 16.75 0.56 -0.94
C TYR A 82 16.69 1.85 -0.10
N ASP A 83 16.37 2.99 -0.71
CA ASP A 83 16.28 4.27 0.01
C ASP A 83 15.21 4.19 1.11
N SER A 84 15.45 4.85 2.25
CA SER A 84 14.44 4.92 3.33
C SER A 84 13.27 5.83 2.96
N LYS A 85 13.55 6.90 2.21
CA LYS A 85 12.60 7.92 1.77
C LYS A 85 12.80 8.22 0.28
N TRP A 86 11.70 8.54 -0.39
CA TRP A 86 11.68 9.04 -1.77
C TRP A 86 11.29 10.52 -1.76
N THR A 87 11.51 11.18 -2.90
CA THR A 87 11.24 12.61 -3.08
C THR A 87 10.24 12.82 -4.20
N GLN A 88 9.22 13.62 -3.94
CA GLN A 88 8.32 14.19 -4.94
C GLN A 88 8.74 15.63 -5.21
N VAL A 89 8.83 16.00 -6.47
CA VAL A 89 8.90 17.39 -6.93
C VAL A 89 7.58 17.70 -7.61
N PHE A 90 6.82 18.64 -7.04
CA PHE A 90 5.55 19.09 -7.60
C PHE A 90 5.57 20.61 -7.67
N HIS A 91 5.48 21.14 -8.89
CA HIS A 91 5.77 22.55 -9.20
C HIS A 91 7.17 22.92 -8.70
N THR A 92 7.30 23.99 -7.91
CA THR A 92 8.57 24.44 -7.33
C THR A 92 8.90 23.81 -5.98
N LYS A 93 8.03 22.93 -5.47
CA LYS A 93 8.15 22.37 -4.11
C LYS A 93 8.67 20.94 -4.13
N LYS A 94 9.51 20.61 -3.15
CA LYS A 94 10.02 19.26 -2.90
C LYS A 94 9.44 18.72 -1.60
N PHE A 95 8.98 17.47 -1.64
CA PHE A 95 8.43 16.76 -0.49
C PHE A 95 9.06 15.38 -0.38
N THR A 96 9.64 15.06 0.77
CA THR A 96 10.10 13.70 1.05
C THR A 96 8.97 12.87 1.65
N PHE A 97 8.87 11.61 1.25
CA PHE A 97 7.91 10.65 1.79
C PHE A 97 8.58 9.31 2.01
N GLN A 98 8.03 8.47 2.89
CA GLN A 98 8.58 7.13 3.13
C GLN A 98 8.54 6.32 1.83
N ASN A 99 9.60 5.57 1.55
CA ASN A 99 9.66 4.69 0.38
C ASN A 99 8.45 3.70 0.39
N PRO A 100 7.63 3.67 -0.66
CA PRO A 100 6.43 2.83 -0.72
C PRO A 100 6.76 1.33 -0.78
N LEU A 101 7.90 0.93 -1.35
CA LEU A 101 8.35 -0.47 -1.35
C LEU A 101 8.55 -0.98 0.09
N ARG A 102 9.16 -0.15 0.94
CA ARG A 102 9.37 -0.47 2.36
C ARG A 102 8.07 -0.48 3.16
N GLN A 103 7.07 0.34 2.77
CA GLN A 103 5.73 0.28 3.35
C GLN A 103 5.06 -1.04 2.98
N ASN A 104 5.06 -1.39 1.69
CA ASN A 104 4.42 -2.61 1.21
C ASN A 104 5.10 -3.89 1.72
N TRP A 105 6.42 -3.86 1.92
CA TRP A 105 7.13 -4.95 2.59
C TRP A 105 6.63 -5.18 4.02
N LYS A 106 6.32 -4.13 4.79
CA LYS A 106 5.71 -4.28 6.13
C LYS A 106 4.32 -4.90 6.05
N HIS A 107 3.54 -4.56 5.03
CA HIS A 107 2.23 -5.18 4.78
C HIS A 107 2.37 -6.68 4.53
N ILE A 108 3.28 -7.06 3.63
CA ILE A 108 3.58 -8.45 3.31
C ILE A 108 4.06 -9.20 4.55
N LYS A 109 5.02 -8.63 5.29
CA LYS A 109 5.51 -9.22 6.55
C LYS A 109 4.39 -9.44 7.56
N THR A 110 3.46 -8.49 7.68
CA THR A 110 2.30 -8.64 8.58
C THR A 110 1.43 -9.83 8.16
N ILE A 111 1.11 -9.98 6.87
CA ILE A 111 0.33 -11.13 6.39
C ILE A 111 1.10 -12.44 6.58
N HIS A 112 2.39 -12.47 6.21
CA HIS A 112 3.30 -13.59 6.40
C HIS A 112 3.31 -14.07 7.86
N GLU A 113 3.47 -13.15 8.82
CA GLU A 113 3.55 -13.48 10.24
C GLU A 113 2.23 -13.99 10.81
N ILE A 114 1.11 -13.40 10.41
CA ILE A 114 -0.23 -13.76 10.91
C ILE A 114 -0.68 -15.10 10.35
N LEU A 115 -0.51 -15.32 9.05
CA LEU A 115 -1.01 -16.50 8.35
C LEU A 115 0.04 -17.61 8.17
N LYS A 116 1.29 -17.37 8.59
CA LYS A 116 2.43 -18.31 8.45
C LYS A 116 2.70 -18.75 7.00
N ILE A 117 2.48 -17.83 6.05
CA ILE A 117 2.65 -18.09 4.61
C ILE A 117 4.07 -17.73 4.19
N PRO A 118 4.82 -18.60 3.49
CA PRO A 118 6.16 -18.27 2.99
C PRO A 118 6.21 -16.99 2.12
N GLU A 119 7.25 -16.17 2.28
CA GLU A 119 7.37 -14.88 1.56
C GLU A 119 7.43 -15.01 0.04
N ASN A 120 7.91 -16.14 -0.49
CA ASN A 120 7.95 -16.40 -1.93
C ASN A 120 6.56 -16.59 -2.57
N LYS A 121 5.48 -16.61 -1.78
CA LYS A 121 4.09 -16.62 -2.27
C LYS A 121 3.53 -15.23 -2.54
N PHE A 122 4.27 -14.17 -2.23
CA PHE A 122 3.81 -12.79 -2.32
C PHE A 122 4.39 -12.05 -3.52
N HIS A 123 3.56 -11.21 -4.13
CA HIS A 123 3.96 -10.25 -5.15
C HIS A 123 3.68 -8.83 -4.64
N SER A 124 4.74 -8.06 -4.38
CA SER A 124 4.62 -6.63 -4.04
C SER A 124 4.27 -5.81 -5.28
N ILE A 125 3.30 -4.90 -5.20
CA ILE A 125 3.02 -3.92 -6.26
C ILE A 125 2.90 -2.52 -5.63
N ILE A 126 3.57 -1.54 -6.24
CA ILE A 126 3.38 -0.12 -5.91
C ILE A 126 2.69 0.54 -7.10
N MET A 127 1.52 1.15 -6.88
CA MET A 127 0.76 1.80 -7.93
C MET A 127 0.67 3.32 -7.69
N PHE A 128 1.26 4.10 -8.58
CA PHE A 128 1.06 5.55 -8.62
C PHE A 128 -0.11 5.87 -9.55
N ILE A 129 -1.20 6.39 -9.00
CA ILE A 129 -2.48 6.54 -9.73
C ILE A 129 -2.75 7.96 -10.23
N ALA A 130 -2.05 8.96 -9.69
CA ALA A 130 -2.32 10.34 -10.07
C ALA A 130 -1.89 10.63 -11.52
N ASP A 131 -2.68 11.46 -12.18
CA ASP A 131 -2.32 12.10 -13.44
C ASP A 131 -0.99 12.88 -13.32
N ASP A 132 -0.28 12.98 -14.44
CA ASP A 132 1.01 13.68 -14.54
C ASP A 132 2.10 13.23 -13.54
N CYS A 133 1.99 12.02 -12.99
CA CYS A 133 3.08 11.38 -12.27
C CYS A 133 4.13 10.83 -13.25
N LYS A 134 5.41 11.16 -13.03
CA LYS A 134 6.53 10.69 -13.84
C LYS A 134 7.69 10.25 -12.95
N PHE A 135 8.18 9.04 -13.14
CA PHE A 135 9.43 8.59 -12.52
C PHE A 135 10.63 9.28 -13.19
N LYS A 136 11.53 9.83 -12.36
CA LYS A 136 12.77 10.47 -12.80
C LYS A 136 14.02 9.68 -12.42
N THR A 137 13.84 8.53 -11.79
CA THR A 137 14.86 7.51 -11.54
C THR A 137 14.35 6.17 -12.07
N LYS A 138 15.26 5.24 -12.36
CA LYS A 138 14.89 3.88 -12.76
C LYS A 138 14.14 3.21 -11.61
N MET A 139 12.96 2.67 -11.92
CA MET A 139 12.11 1.97 -10.97
C MET A 139 12.18 0.46 -11.18
N PRO A 140 12.04 -0.34 -10.11
CA PRO A 140 11.79 -1.77 -10.24
C PRO A 140 10.49 -2.05 -11.01
N ASP A 141 10.39 -3.22 -11.65
CA ASP A 141 9.26 -3.60 -12.53
C ASP A 141 7.91 -3.62 -11.82
N ASN A 142 7.90 -3.71 -10.49
CA ASN A 142 6.70 -3.74 -9.67
C ASN A 142 6.24 -2.36 -9.17
N VAL A 143 6.90 -1.28 -9.61
CA VAL A 143 6.50 0.10 -9.34
C VAL A 143 5.92 0.71 -10.61
N LEU A 144 4.62 0.93 -10.59
CA LEU A 144 3.80 1.10 -11.79
C LEU A 144 3.13 2.48 -11.84
N LEU A 145 3.10 3.07 -13.04
CA LEU A 145 2.18 4.16 -13.40
C LEU A 145 0.95 3.62 -14.16
N LYS A 146 1.10 2.47 -14.81
CA LYS A 146 0.10 1.82 -15.65
C LYS A 146 0.39 0.33 -15.76
N GLY A 147 -0.51 -0.43 -16.38
CA GLY A 147 -0.30 -1.86 -16.64
C GLY A 147 -0.48 -2.74 -15.42
N TYR A 148 -1.23 -2.28 -14.41
CA TYR A 148 -1.49 -3.00 -13.17
C TYR A 148 -1.99 -4.45 -13.41
N ILE A 149 -3.02 -4.60 -14.25
CA ILE A 149 -3.57 -5.93 -14.60
C ILE A 149 -2.60 -6.76 -15.42
N LYS A 150 -1.84 -6.12 -16.33
CA LYS A 150 -0.80 -6.82 -17.11
C LYS A 150 0.28 -7.37 -16.19
N TYR A 151 0.69 -6.62 -15.17
CA TYR A 151 1.65 -7.09 -14.17
C TYR A 151 1.12 -8.31 -13.41
N ILE A 152 -0.12 -8.27 -12.92
CA ILE A 152 -0.73 -9.44 -12.24
C ILE A 152 -0.78 -10.65 -13.15
N LYS A 153 -1.33 -10.48 -14.37
CA LYS A 153 -1.49 -11.58 -15.33
C LYS A 153 -0.15 -12.11 -15.85
N SER A 154 0.94 -11.35 -15.74
CA SER A 154 2.29 -11.84 -16.05
C SER A 154 2.79 -12.90 -15.06
N LYS A 155 2.17 -13.01 -13.88
CA LYS A 155 2.43 -14.08 -12.92
C LYS A 155 1.46 -15.22 -13.19
N SER A 156 1.93 -16.22 -13.92
CA SER A 156 1.15 -17.37 -14.38
C SER A 156 1.57 -18.71 -13.76
N GLU A 157 2.66 -18.74 -13.00
CA GLU A 157 3.09 -19.94 -12.28
C GLU A 157 2.13 -20.22 -11.12
N LYS A 158 1.57 -21.43 -11.08
CA LYS A 158 0.71 -21.87 -9.98
C LYS A 158 1.57 -22.21 -8.76
N ILE A 159 1.65 -21.26 -7.83
CA ILE A 159 2.43 -21.39 -6.60
C ILE A 159 1.56 -21.64 -5.36
N LEU A 160 0.24 -21.64 -5.49
CA LEU A 160 -0.71 -21.99 -4.44
C LEU A 160 -1.76 -22.97 -4.98
N THR A 161 -2.20 -23.89 -4.13
CA THR A 161 -3.37 -24.74 -4.35
C THR A 161 -4.67 -23.99 -4.05
N GLU A 162 -5.80 -24.48 -4.56
CA GLU A 162 -7.12 -23.90 -4.28
C GLU A 162 -7.44 -23.94 -2.77
N LYS A 163 -7.10 -25.03 -2.09
CA LYS A 163 -7.25 -25.14 -0.63
C LYS A 163 -6.42 -24.12 0.13
N GLU A 164 -5.19 -23.85 -0.30
CA GLU A 164 -4.38 -22.78 0.28
C GLU A 164 -5.02 -21.41 0.03
N VAL A 165 -5.52 -21.14 -1.17
CA VAL A 165 -6.25 -19.90 -1.48
C VAL A 165 -7.42 -19.70 -0.52
N ASP A 166 -8.26 -20.72 -0.33
CA ASP A 166 -9.40 -20.66 0.59
C ASP A 166 -8.97 -20.39 2.04
N ASN A 167 -7.94 -21.10 2.52
CA ASN A 167 -7.39 -20.89 3.85
C ASN A 167 -6.87 -19.45 4.05
N ILE A 168 -6.22 -18.87 3.04
CA ILE A 168 -5.71 -17.49 3.09
C ILE A 168 -6.87 -16.50 3.10
N ILE A 169 -7.90 -16.72 2.28
CA ILE A 169 -9.11 -15.89 2.23
C ILE A 169 -9.78 -15.86 3.60
N GLU A 170 -10.01 -17.02 4.22
CA GLU A 170 -10.62 -17.11 5.55
C GLU A 170 -9.71 -16.51 6.63
N GLY A 171 -8.40 -16.71 6.53
CA GLY A 171 -7.43 -16.06 7.41
C GLY A 171 -7.51 -14.53 7.35
N ILE A 172 -7.50 -13.94 6.14
CA ILE A 172 -7.63 -12.49 5.98
C ILE A 172 -8.97 -11.99 6.56
N LYS A 173 -10.07 -12.69 6.34
CA LYS A 173 -11.37 -12.33 6.92
C LYS A 173 -11.34 -12.36 8.45
N ALA A 174 -10.75 -13.40 9.04
CA ALA A 174 -10.68 -13.58 10.49
C ALA A 174 -9.82 -12.52 11.19
N TYR A 175 -8.68 -12.17 10.62
CA TYR A 175 -7.75 -11.21 11.24
C TYR A 175 -8.03 -9.74 10.90
N ARG A 176 -8.83 -9.47 9.85
CA ARG A 176 -9.18 -8.10 9.46
C ARG A 176 -9.97 -7.41 10.58
N LEU A 177 -9.47 -6.26 11.01
CA LEU A 177 -10.21 -5.37 11.89
C LEU A 177 -11.42 -4.75 11.16
N PRO A 178 -12.55 -4.53 11.85
CA PRO A 178 -13.74 -4.01 11.22
C PRO A 178 -13.49 -2.59 10.70
N ASN A 179 -14.04 -2.26 9.54
CA ASN A 179 -13.93 -0.94 8.89
C ASN A 179 -14.78 0.12 9.62
N THR A 180 -14.38 0.45 10.84
CA THR A 180 -15.08 1.43 11.68
C THR A 180 -14.26 2.70 11.84
N PHE A 181 -14.94 3.79 12.19
CA PHE A 181 -14.28 5.04 12.57
C PHE A 181 -13.27 4.83 13.71
N LYS A 182 -13.58 3.96 14.68
CA LYS A 182 -12.69 3.59 15.79
C LYS A 182 -11.40 2.94 15.30
N THR A 183 -11.48 1.97 14.40
CA THR A 183 -10.31 1.31 13.79
C THR A 183 -9.45 2.31 13.04
N ARG A 184 -10.07 3.14 12.19
CA ARG A 184 -9.37 4.19 11.42
C ARG A 184 -8.69 5.21 12.33
N ARG A 185 -9.35 5.66 13.40
CA ARG A 185 -8.77 6.60 14.37
C ARG A 185 -7.56 5.99 15.09
N LYS A 186 -7.64 4.72 15.53
CA LYS A 186 -6.52 4.02 16.16
C LYS A 186 -5.33 3.88 15.20
N HIS A 187 -5.59 3.49 13.96
CA HIS A 187 -4.56 3.40 12.92
C HIS A 187 -3.87 4.75 12.67
N ASN A 188 -4.65 5.81 12.45
CA ASN A 188 -4.10 7.15 12.22
C ASN A 188 -3.25 7.66 13.39
N LYS A 189 -3.67 7.37 14.64
CA LYS A 189 -2.89 7.71 15.84
C LYS A 189 -1.54 7.00 15.82
N TYR A 190 -1.54 5.68 15.58
CA TYR A 190 -0.32 4.87 15.49
C TYR A 190 0.65 5.38 14.41
N VAL A 191 0.14 5.66 13.20
CA VAL A 191 0.95 6.20 12.09
C VAL A 191 1.57 7.56 12.45
N SER A 192 0.82 8.43 13.14
CA SER A 192 1.32 9.72 13.61
C SER A 192 2.47 9.57 14.62
N GLU A 193 2.35 8.62 15.55
CA GLU A 193 3.38 8.34 16.55
C GLU A 193 4.67 7.80 15.90
N ILE A 194 4.58 6.90 14.92
CA ILE A 194 5.75 6.41 14.18
C ILE A 194 6.45 7.56 13.45
N LYS A 195 5.68 8.42 12.76
CA LYS A 195 6.24 9.54 11.99
C LYS A 195 7.04 10.50 12.88
N LYS A 196 6.56 10.78 14.10
CA LYS A 196 7.29 11.62 15.07
C LYS A 196 8.61 10.97 15.48
N ARG A 197 8.59 9.69 15.86
CA ARG A 197 9.81 8.94 16.24
C ARG A 197 10.85 8.88 15.11
N SER A 198 10.41 8.76 13.85
CA SER A 198 11.30 8.73 12.67
C SER A 198 11.81 10.12 12.23
N GLN A 199 11.43 11.20 12.91
CA GLN A 199 11.93 12.56 12.71
C GLN A 199 12.90 13.00 13.82
N GLU A 200 12.96 12.26 14.93
CA GLU A 200 13.81 12.53 16.09
C GLU A 200 15.15 11.76 16.03
N ILE A 201 15.34 10.91 15.01
CA ILE A 201 16.56 10.12 14.72
C ILE A 201 17.10 10.56 13.36
#